data_AF-A0A533QHK1-F1
#
_entry.id   AF-A0A533QHK1-F1
#
_cell.length_a   1.000
_cell.length_b   1.000
_cell.length_c   1.000
_cell.angle_alpha   90.00
_cell.angle_beta   90.00
_cell.angle_gamma   90.00
#
_symmetry.space_group_name_H-M   'P 1'
#
loop_
_entity.id
_entity.type
_entity.pdbx_description
1 polymer ?
#
loop_
_entity_poly.entity_id
_entity_poly.type
_entity_poly.pdbx_seq_one_letter_code
_entity_poly.pdbx_strand_id
1 'polypeptide(L)'
;MQALANVAPDLPPQPNQYSQIARDHEYKRLGTASILAGIDLHDGHVFAQVQRRHRSREFIELLKEIDAYYPADAQIRIILDNHSSHISQETRAYLATRPGRFISVHTPKHGSWLNLAETLF
;
A
#
# COMPACT_ATOMS: atom_id res chain seq x y z
N MET A 1 2.38 -0.64 7.95
CA MET A 1 1.63 -1.56 8.83
C MET A 1 2.53 -2.03 9.98
N GLN A 2 1.99 -2.08 11.21
CA GLN A 2 2.67 -2.64 12.39
C GLN A 2 2.23 -4.10 12.56
N ALA A 3 3.18 -5.03 12.62
CA ALA A 3 2.89 -6.41 12.95
C ALA A 3 2.70 -6.55 14.47
N LEU A 4 1.62 -7.20 14.87
CA LEU A 4 1.21 -7.36 16.27
C LEU A 4 0.98 -8.84 16.60
N ALA A 5 1.25 -9.22 17.84
CA ALA A 5 0.83 -10.48 18.43
C ALA A 5 0.30 -10.25 19.84
N ASN A 6 -0.67 -11.05 20.27
CA ASN A 6 -1.18 -10.98 21.64
C ASN A 6 -0.09 -11.42 22.63
N VAL A 7 -0.05 -10.79 23.81
CA VAL A 7 0.87 -11.23 24.88
C VAL A 7 0.41 -12.58 25.45
N ALA A 8 -0.89 -12.71 25.71
CA ALA A 8 -1.55 -13.92 26.19
C ALA A 8 -2.53 -14.48 25.13
N PRO A 9 -2.80 -15.80 25.14
CA PRO A 9 -3.81 -16.39 24.24
C PRO A 9 -5.22 -15.91 24.62
N ASP A 10 -6.09 -15.80 23.61
CA ASP A 10 -7.53 -15.58 23.82
C ASP A 10 -8.10 -16.74 24.64
N LEU A 11 -8.88 -16.42 25.68
CA LEU A 11 -9.57 -17.42 26.49
C LEU A 11 -11.00 -17.62 25.98
N PRO A 12 -11.44 -18.85 25.72
CA PRO A 12 -12.80 -19.10 25.26
C PRO A 12 -13.83 -18.80 26.36
N PRO A 13 -15.08 -18.50 26.00
CA PRO A 13 -16.15 -18.40 26.98
C PRO A 13 -16.31 -19.71 27.76
N GLN A 14 -16.67 -19.60 29.03
CA GLN A 14 -16.93 -20.74 29.91
C GLN A 14 -18.42 -20.75 30.30
N PRO A 15 -19.17 -21.83 29.99
CA PRO A 15 -20.57 -21.96 30.36
C PRO A 15 -20.78 -21.65 31.86
N ASN A 16 -21.78 -20.84 32.16
CA ASN A 16 -22.14 -20.41 33.52
C ASN A 16 -21.06 -19.59 34.27
N GLN A 17 -20.01 -19.10 33.60
CA GLN A 17 -18.96 -18.28 34.24
C GLN A 17 -18.59 -17.05 33.41
N TYR A 18 -18.22 -17.23 32.14
CA TYR A 18 -17.84 -16.16 31.23
C TYR A 18 -18.56 -16.33 29.89
N SER A 19 -19.40 -15.36 29.53
CA SER A 19 -20.24 -15.45 28.31
C SER A 19 -19.52 -15.03 27.02
N GLN A 20 -18.30 -14.50 27.11
CA GLN A 20 -17.55 -13.96 25.97
C GLN A 20 -16.11 -14.47 25.94
N ILE A 21 -15.47 -14.35 24.78
CA ILE A 21 -14.03 -14.55 24.64
C ILE A 21 -13.32 -13.43 25.42
N ALA A 22 -12.48 -13.80 26.38
CA ALA A 22 -11.63 -12.82 27.06
C ALA A 22 -10.35 -12.63 26.24
N ARG A 23 -10.06 -11.37 25.91
CA ARG A 23 -8.86 -10.97 25.18
C ARG A 23 -8.01 -10.07 26.06
N ASP A 24 -6.71 -10.31 26.04
CA ASP A 24 -5.75 -9.38 26.60
C ASP A 24 -5.65 -8.13 25.69
N HIS A 25 -5.58 -6.96 26.30
CA HIS A 25 -5.38 -5.70 25.58
C HIS A 25 -3.90 -5.43 25.31
N GLU A 26 -2.99 -6.14 26.00
CA GLU A 26 -1.57 -6.04 25.75
C GLU A 26 -1.14 -6.78 24.47
N TYR A 27 -0.30 -6.12 23.68
CA TYR A 27 0.25 -6.65 22.45
C TYR A 27 1.77 -6.49 22.38
N LYS A 28 2.43 -7.41 21.68
CA LYS A 28 3.84 -7.36 21.35
C LYS A 28 4.01 -6.79 19.94
N ARG A 29 4.89 -5.79 19.80
CA ARG A 29 5.26 -5.25 18.49
C ARG A 29 6.29 -6.15 17.84
N LEU A 30 5.96 -6.68 16.66
CA LEU A 30 6.83 -7.55 15.87
C LEU A 30 7.59 -6.79 14.76
N GLY A 31 7.63 -5.46 14.85
CA GLY A 31 8.21 -4.58 13.84
C GLY A 31 7.19 -4.08 12.81
N THR A 32 7.68 -3.30 11.85
CA THR A 32 6.85 -2.65 10.83
C THR A 32 7.21 -3.14 9.44
N ALA A 33 6.20 -3.16 8.57
CA ALA A 33 6.35 -3.34 7.14
C ALA A 33 5.68 -2.19 6.39
N SER A 34 6.18 -1.88 5.21
CA SER A 34 5.61 -0.92 4.28
C SER A 34 4.74 -1.69 3.28
N ILE A 35 3.51 -1.23 3.07
CA ILE A 35 2.67 -1.75 2.00
C ILE A 35 2.64 -0.67 0.93
N LEU A 36 2.98 -1.06 -0.29
CA LEU A 36 2.76 -0.22 -1.46
C LEU A 36 1.61 -0.86 -2.21
N ALA A 37 0.57 -0.09 -2.52
CA ALA A 37 -0.59 -0.60 -3.22
C ALA A 37 -1.17 0.41 -4.20
N GLY A 38 -1.83 -0.11 -5.22
CA GLY A 38 -2.63 0.65 -6.18
C GLY A 38 -3.85 -0.16 -6.59
N ILE A 39 -4.92 0.53 -6.97
CA ILE A 39 -6.15 -0.08 -7.46
C ILE A 39 -6.43 0.42 -8.88
N ASP A 40 -6.70 -0.50 -9.79
CA ASP A 40 -7.25 -0.19 -11.11
C ASP A 40 -8.72 0.24 -10.95
N LEU A 41 -9.05 1.43 -11.45
CA LEU A 41 -10.39 1.99 -11.35
C LEU A 41 -11.37 1.37 -12.36
N HIS A 42 -10.88 0.66 -13.38
CA HIS A 42 -11.72 0.06 -14.41
C HIS A 42 -12.34 -1.26 -13.96
N ASP A 43 -11.56 -2.12 -13.30
CA ASP A 43 -11.97 -3.47 -12.93
C ASP A 43 -11.77 -3.80 -11.43
N GLY A 44 -11.16 -2.89 -10.66
CA GLY A 44 -10.89 -3.08 -9.24
C GLY A 44 -9.67 -3.95 -8.96
N HIS A 45 -8.83 -4.28 -9.95
CA HIS A 45 -7.62 -5.05 -9.72
C HIS A 45 -6.68 -4.34 -8.75
N VAL A 46 -6.18 -5.05 -7.74
CA VAL A 46 -5.29 -4.49 -6.72
C VAL A 46 -3.87 -4.98 -6.96
N PHE A 47 -2.95 -4.05 -7.18
CA PHE A 47 -1.51 -4.29 -7.09
C PHE A 47 -1.07 -4.03 -5.66
N ALA A 48 -0.35 -4.96 -5.04
CA ALA A 48 0.14 -4.79 -3.68
C ALA A 48 1.48 -5.49 -3.46
N GLN A 49 2.40 -4.79 -2.80
CA GLN A 49 3.69 -5.32 -2.37
C GLN A 49 3.91 -5.05 -0.88
N VAL A 50 4.40 -6.07 -0.16
CA VAL A 50 4.87 -5.93 1.22
C VAL A 50 6.38 -5.79 1.19
N GLN A 51 6.85 -4.62 1.62
CA GLN A 51 8.25 -4.23 1.57
C GLN A 51 8.77 -3.93 2.97
N ARG A 52 10.06 -4.14 3.20
CA ARG A 52 10.69 -3.80 4.50
C ARG A 52 10.93 -2.30 4.66
N ARG A 53 10.94 -1.55 3.56
CA ARG A 53 11.18 -0.10 3.51
C ARG A 53 10.26 0.55 2.49
N HIS A 54 10.03 1.86 2.64
CA HIS A 54 9.23 2.66 1.73
C HIS A 54 10.11 3.73 1.06
N ARG A 55 10.83 3.38 -0.02
CA ARG A 55 11.68 4.31 -0.78
C ARG A 55 11.32 4.26 -2.25
N SER A 56 11.95 5.12 -3.05
CA SER A 56 11.72 5.22 -4.48
C SER A 56 12.00 3.92 -5.23
N ARG A 57 13.06 3.17 -4.89
CA ARG A 57 13.32 1.88 -5.53
C ARG A 57 12.17 0.87 -5.39
N GLU A 58 11.56 0.78 -4.19
CA GLU A 58 10.44 -0.13 -3.95
C GLU A 58 9.20 0.35 -4.71
N PHE A 59 8.99 1.66 -4.80
CA PHE A 59 7.93 2.23 -5.64
C PHE A 59 8.16 1.96 -7.13
N ILE A 60 9.40 2.05 -7.61
CA ILE A 60 9.76 1.73 -8.99
C ILE A 60 9.57 0.24 -9.29
N GLU A 61 9.79 -0.65 -8.33
CA GLU A 61 9.47 -2.08 -8.47
C GLU A 61 7.96 -2.28 -8.70
N LEU A 62 7.10 -1.60 -7.93
CA LEU A 62 5.65 -1.60 -8.18
C LEU A 62 5.30 -1.02 -9.56
N LEU A 63 5.93 0.07 -9.98
CA LEU A 63 5.69 0.64 -11.32
C LEU A 63 6.06 -0.34 -12.44
N LYS A 64 7.13 -1.13 -12.28
CA LYS A 64 7.52 -2.16 -13.26
C LYS A 64 6.52 -3.30 -13.33
N GLU A 65 5.95 -3.69 -12.20
CA GLU A 65 4.89 -4.71 -12.15
C GLU A 65 3.64 -4.21 -12.88
N ILE A 66 3.21 -2.97 -12.60
CA ILE A 66 2.10 -2.31 -13.29
C ILE A 66 2.39 -2.19 -14.80
N ASP A 67 3.60 -1.78 -15.19
CA ASP A 67 4.05 -1.70 -16.59
C ASP A 67 3.91 -3.04 -17.32
N ALA A 68 4.29 -4.13 -16.65
CA ALA A 68 4.25 -5.47 -17.22
C ALA A 68 2.84 -6.07 -17.31
N TYR A 69 1.93 -5.62 -16.45
CA TYR A 69 0.54 -6.09 -16.43
C TYR A 69 -0.27 -5.56 -17.62
N TYR A 70 -0.14 -4.27 -17.94
CA TYR A 70 -0.92 -3.65 -19.02
C TYR A 70 -0.27 -3.84 -20.40
N PRO A 71 -1.07 -3.91 -21.49
CA PRO A 71 -0.56 -3.97 -22.87
C PRO A 71 0.50 -2.90 -23.15
N ALA A 72 1.54 -3.23 -23.92
CA ALA A 72 2.72 -2.37 -24.10
C ALA A 72 2.43 -1.01 -24.75
N ASP A 73 1.35 -0.91 -25.52
CA ASP A 73 0.87 0.29 -26.21
C ASP A 73 -0.09 1.15 -25.36
N ALA A 74 -0.53 0.64 -24.21
CA ALA A 74 -1.40 1.39 -23.31
C ALA A 74 -0.67 2.60 -22.68
N GLN A 75 -1.46 3.58 -22.26
CA GLN A 75 -0.98 4.66 -21.42
C GLN A 75 -1.55 4.49 -20.02
N ILE A 76 -0.68 4.44 -19.02
CA ILE A 76 -1.04 4.20 -17.63
C ILE A 76 -1.11 5.55 -16.91
N ARG A 77 -2.32 5.94 -16.50
CA ARG A 77 -2.51 7.14 -15.66
C ARG A 77 -2.52 6.72 -14.20
N ILE A 78 -1.56 7.23 -13.43
CA ILE A 78 -1.43 6.91 -12.00
C ILE A 78 -1.79 8.15 -11.19
N ILE A 79 -2.75 8.00 -10.28
CA ILE A 79 -3.12 9.02 -9.31
C ILE A 79 -2.34 8.75 -8.02
N LEU A 80 -1.57 9.74 -7.57
CA LEU A 80 -0.65 9.62 -6.44
C LEU A 80 -0.87 10.77 -5.46
N ASP A 81 -0.55 10.55 -4.19
CA ASP A 81 -0.34 11.66 -3.26
C ASP A 81 1.03 12.33 -3.54
N ASN A 82 1.45 13.22 -2.63
CA ASN A 82 2.73 13.94 -2.74
C ASN A 82 3.86 13.29 -1.93
N HIS A 83 3.77 11.98 -1.63
CA HIS A 83 4.80 11.29 -0.88
C HIS A 83 6.18 11.41 -1.57
N SER A 84 7.24 11.51 -0.77
CA SER A 84 8.60 11.82 -1.27
C SER A 84 9.13 10.78 -2.25
N SER A 85 8.71 9.51 -2.12
CA SER A 85 9.06 8.44 -3.05
C SER A 85 8.47 8.66 -4.45
N HIS A 86 7.28 9.25 -4.57
CA HIS A 86 6.60 9.49 -5.84
C HIS A 86 7.24 10.64 -6.63
N ILE A 87 7.76 11.64 -5.92
CA ILE A 87 8.34 12.86 -6.50
C ILE A 87 9.87 12.91 -6.38
N SER A 88 10.53 11.78 -6.13
CA SER A 88 11.99 11.79 -6.01
C SER A 88 12.67 11.95 -7.37
N GLN A 89 13.95 12.34 -7.36
CA GLN A 89 14.76 12.34 -8.58
C GLN A 89 14.90 10.94 -9.19
N GLU A 90 15.02 9.91 -8.35
CA GLU A 90 15.14 8.50 -8.77
C GLU A 90 13.89 8.04 -9.53
N THR A 91 12.70 8.31 -8.97
CA THR A 91 11.43 7.98 -9.61
C THR A 91 11.23 8.75 -10.91
N ARG A 92 11.51 10.06 -10.91
CA ARG A 92 11.44 10.86 -12.15
C ARG A 92 12.41 10.36 -13.22
N ALA A 93 13.63 9.97 -12.84
CA ALA A 93 14.61 9.41 -13.77
C ALA A 93 14.12 8.09 -14.37
N TYR A 94 13.54 7.20 -13.56
CA TYR A 94 12.92 5.97 -14.07
C TYR A 94 11.77 6.28 -15.06
N LEU A 95 10.83 7.16 -14.69
CA LEU A 95 9.70 7.53 -15.56
C LEU A 95 10.17 8.14 -16.89
N ALA A 96 11.26 8.91 -16.88
CA ALA A 96 11.85 9.48 -18.10
C ALA A 96 12.38 8.41 -19.08
N THR A 97 12.71 7.20 -18.61
CA THR A 97 13.07 6.08 -19.49
C THR A 97 11.89 5.48 -20.25
N ARG A 98 10.65 5.87 -19.91
CA ARG A 98 9.40 5.34 -20.47
C ARG A 98 8.50 6.50 -20.96
N PRO A 99 8.95 7.28 -21.96
CA PRO A 99 8.20 8.45 -22.43
C PRO A 99 6.81 8.05 -22.94
N GLY A 100 5.78 8.75 -22.47
CA GLY A 100 4.38 8.53 -22.87
C GLY A 100 3.69 7.33 -22.21
N ARG A 101 4.43 6.45 -21.52
CA ARG A 101 3.87 5.26 -20.86
C ARG A 101 3.11 5.60 -19.59
N PHE A 102 3.67 6.47 -18.75
CA PHE A 102 3.10 6.87 -17.48
C PHE A 102 2.68 8.34 -17.49
N ILE A 103 1.45 8.62 -17.06
CA ILE A 103 0.97 9.96 -16.73
C ILE A 103 0.70 10.02 -15.23
N SER A 104 1.52 10.78 -14.50
CA SER A 104 1.32 11.03 -13.07
C SER A 104 0.36 12.20 -12.85
N VAL A 105 -0.69 11.97 -12.06
CA VAL A 105 -1.59 13.01 -11.53
C VAL A 105 -1.44 13.02 -10.02
N HIS A 106 -1.11 14.17 -9.43
CA HIS A 106 -0.98 14.29 -7.99
C HIS A 106 -2.23 14.88 -7.37
N THR A 107 -2.69 14.31 -6.26
CA THR A 107 -3.75 14.91 -5.45
C THR A 107 -3.28 16.25 -4.87
N PRO A 108 -4.20 17.17 -4.51
CA PRO A 108 -3.84 18.39 -3.79
C PRO A 108 -3.07 18.07 -2.51
N LYS A 109 -2.21 18.99 -2.05
CA LYS A 109 -1.55 18.85 -0.75
C LYS A 109 -2.61 18.69 0.35
N HIS A 110 -2.40 17.74 1.25
CA HIS A 110 -3.34 17.33 2.30
C HIS A 110 -4.66 16.72 1.79
N GLY A 111 -4.79 16.44 0.48
CA GLY A 111 -5.93 15.77 -0.14
C GLY A 111 -5.71 14.27 -0.36
N SER A 112 -5.01 13.59 0.56
CA SER A 112 -4.68 12.16 0.39
C SER A 112 -5.95 11.29 0.38
N TRP A 113 -7.02 11.70 1.08
CA TRP A 113 -8.34 11.08 1.08
C TRP A 113 -9.01 10.94 -0.30
N LEU A 114 -8.53 11.65 -1.32
CA LEU A 114 -8.97 11.49 -2.72
C LEU A 114 -8.30 10.30 -3.42
N ASN A 115 -7.26 9.71 -2.82
CA ASN A 115 -6.58 8.54 -3.34
C ASN A 115 -7.36 7.27 -2.95
N LEU A 116 -8.06 6.67 -3.92
CA LEU A 116 -8.90 5.49 -3.66
C LEU A 116 -8.14 4.31 -3.07
N ALA A 117 -6.83 4.19 -3.32
CA ALA A 117 -6.01 3.14 -2.74
C ALA A 117 -5.99 3.17 -1.20
N GLU A 118 -6.28 4.32 -0.56
CA GLU A 118 -6.39 4.41 0.90
C GLU A 118 -7.57 3.60 1.46
N THR A 119 -8.59 3.29 0.65
CA THR A 119 -9.74 2.47 1.08
C THR A 119 -9.42 0.98 1.28
N LEU A 120 -8.21 0.56 0.89
CA LEU A 120 -7.74 -0.82 1.04
C LEU A 120 -7.15 -1.11 2.44
N PHE A 121 -7.00 -0.09 3.30
CA PHE A 121 -6.33 -0.17 4.60
C PHE A 121 -7.20 0.39 5.73
#